data_AF-A0A351TCG6-F1
#
_entry.id   AF-A0A351TCG6-F1
#
_cell.length_a   1.000
_cell.length_b   1.000
_cell.length_c   1.000
_cell.angle_alpha   90.00
_cell.angle_beta   90.00
_cell.angle_gamma   90.00
#
_symmetry.space_group_name_H-M   'P 1'
#
loop_
_entity.id
_entity.type
_entity.pdbx_description
1 polymer ?
#
loop_
_entity_poly.entity_id
_entity_poly.type
_entity_poly.pdbx_seq_one_letter_code
_entity_poly.pdbx_strand_id
1 'polypeptide(L)' 'MNISNFFQKYSVSINSLQIELFEKFLVLFLEKNKLVNLSAIRDETSVIEKHFIDSIILNNFIKLS' A
#
# COMPACT_ATOMS: atom_id res chain seq x y z
N MET A 1 3.95 13.03 0.22
CA MET A 1 3.53 12.14 1.34
C MET A 1 4.59 11.07 1.50
N ASN A 2 5.04 10.73 2.71
CA ASN A 2 6.13 9.76 2.90
C ASN A 2 5.53 8.40 3.29
N ILE A 3 5.44 7.47 2.33
CA ILE A 3 4.79 6.15 2.53
C ILE A 3 5.50 5.29 3.58
N SER A 4 6.81 5.52 3.77
CA SER A 4 7.63 4.81 4.77
C SER A 4 7.09 4.94 6.20
N ASN A 5 6.49 6.09 6.54
CA ASN A 5 5.90 6.33 7.86
C ASN A 5 4.73 5.37 8.16
N PHE A 6 3.97 4.98 7.13
CA PHE A 6 2.89 4.01 7.30
C PHE A 6 3.45 2.63 7.59
N PHE A 7 4.42 2.16 6.82
CA PHE A 7 5.07 0.87 7.07
C PHE A 7 5.71 0.80 8.46
N GLN A 8 6.37 1.89 8.90
CA GLN A 8 6.95 1.97 10.24
C GLN A 8 5.88 1.91 11.34
N LYS A 9 4.74 2.62 11.17
CA LYS A 9 3.61 2.57 12.11
C LYS A 9 3.10 1.14 12.32
N TYR A 10 3.14 0.30 11.29
CA TYR A 10 2.68 -1.09 11.35
C TYR A 10 3.82 -2.10 11.58
N SER A 11 5.01 -1.64 11.98
CA SER A 11 6.19 -2.49 12.22
C SER A 11 6.58 -3.37 11.03
N VAL A 12 6.29 -2.93 9.81
CA VAL A 12 6.69 -3.58 8.56
C VAL A 12 8.06 -3.07 8.16
N SER A 13 9.04 -3.97 8.08
CA SER A 13 10.37 -3.64 7.53
C SER A 13 10.31 -3.65 6.01
N ILE A 14 10.66 -2.53 5.40
CA ILE A 14 10.63 -2.31 3.95
C ILE A 14 11.90 -1.60 3.51
N ASN A 15 12.49 -2.01 2.39
CA ASN A 15 13.69 -1.39 1.84
C ASN A 15 13.37 -0.25 0.85
N SER A 16 14.38 0.54 0.48
CA SER A 16 14.24 1.69 -0.41
C SER A 16 13.68 1.35 -1.80
N LEU A 17 14.07 0.20 -2.39
CA LEU A 17 13.54 -0.24 -3.67
C LEU A 17 12.05 -0.59 -3.57
N GLN A 18 11.65 -1.27 -2.51
CA GLN A 18 10.24 -1.60 -2.25
C GLN A 18 9.41 -0.34 -2.04
N ILE A 19 9.93 0.66 -1.30
CA ILE A 19 9.28 1.97 -1.14
C ILE A 19 9.00 2.60 -2.50
N GLU A 20 10.01 2.66 -3.38
CA GLU A 20 9.85 3.23 -4.73
C GLU A 20 8.80 2.48 -5.55
N LEU A 21 8.76 1.14 -5.46
CA LEU A 21 7.77 0.32 -6.14
C LEU A 21 6.35 0.58 -5.62
N PHE A 22 6.16 0.71 -4.30
CA PHE A 22 4.84 1.03 -3.74
C PHE A 22 4.38 2.44 -4.11
N GLU A 23 5.28 3.42 -4.16
CA GLU A 23 4.95 4.78 -4.62
C GLU A 23 4.49 4.77 -6.08
N LYS A 24 5.23 4.08 -6.96
CA LYS A 24 4.83 3.91 -8.37
C LYS A 24 3.48 3.21 -8.49
N PHE A 25 3.27 2.15 -7.71
CA PHE A 25 2.02 1.40 -7.72
C PHE A 25 0.83 2.23 -7.22
N LEU A 26 1.03 3.05 -6.18
CA LEU A 26 0.00 3.96 -5.66
C LEU A 26 -0.46 4.94 -6.73
N VAL A 27 0.47 5.56 -7.45
CA VAL A 27 0.16 6.49 -8.55
C VAL A 27 -0.68 5.77 -9.61
N LEU A 28 -0.22 4.62 -10.09
CA LEU A 28 -0.92 3.85 -11.12
C LEU A 28 -2.32 3.40 -10.65
N PHE A 29 -2.44 2.98 -9.40
CA PHE A 29 -3.72 2.57 -8.80
C PHE A 29 -4.70 3.73 -8.78
N LEU A 30 -4.29 4.91 -8.32
CA LEU A 30 -5.15 6.09 -8.24
C LEU A 30 -5.56 6.61 -9.62
N GLU A 31 -4.62 6.67 -10.57
CA GLU A 31 -4.90 7.05 -11.96
C GLU A 31 -5.92 6.10 -12.59
N LYS A 32 -5.73 4.79 -12.40
CA LYS A 32 -6.65 3.80 -12.94
C LYS A 32 -8.00 3.85 -12.26
N ASN A 33 -8.04 4.05 -10.93
CA ASN A 33 -9.29 4.12 -10.16
C ASN A 33 -10.15 5.36 -10.50
N LYS A 34 -9.53 6.43 -11.03
CA LYS A 34 -10.25 7.58 -11.58
C LYS A 34 -11.01 7.24 -12.86
N LEU A 35 -10.46 6.36 -13.71
CA LEU A 35 -11.01 6.01 -15.02
C LEU A 35 -12.00 4.85 -14.95
N VAL A 36 -11.73 3.88 -14.09
CA VAL A 36 -12.56 2.71 -13.84
C VAL A 36 -12.68 2.55 -12.35
N ASN A 37 -13.90 2.38 -11.82
CA ASN A 37 -14.19 2.32 -10.39
C ASN A 37 -13.67 1.01 -9.75
N LEU A 38 -12.34 0.85 -9.74
CA LEU A 38 -11.59 -0.31 -9.24
C LEU A 38 -11.79 -0.52 -7.74
N SER A 39 -11.96 0.58 -6.99
CA SER A 39 -12.28 0.55 -5.59
C SER A 39 -13.13 1.77 -5.22
N ALA A 40 -14.08 1.57 -4.31
CA ALA A 40 -14.81 2.68 -3.70
C ALA A 40 -13.90 3.63 -2.89
N ILE A 41 -12.68 3.20 -2.55
CA ILE A 41 -11.69 3.99 -1.81
C ILE A 41 -10.94 4.91 -2.79
N ARG A 42 -11.01 6.23 -2.55
CA ARG A 42 -10.42 7.26 -3.43
C ARG A 42 -9.28 8.07 -2.80
N ASP A 43 -9.17 8.05 -1.47
CA ASP A 43 -8.10 8.73 -0.73
C ASP A 43 -6.80 7.92 -0.71
N GLU A 44 -5.68 8.57 -1.00
CA GLU A 44 -4.35 7.95 -1.05
C GLU A 44 -3.99 7.26 0.27
N THR A 45 -4.21 7.94 1.39
CA THR A 45 -3.99 7.42 2.75
C THR A 45 -4.77 6.14 3.00
N SER A 46 -6.04 6.12 2.57
CA SER A 46 -6.94 4.98 2.77
C SER A 46 -6.54 3.81 1.87
N VAL A 47 -6.01 4.07 0.67
CA VAL A 47 -5.46 3.02 -0.20
C VAL A 47 -4.23 2.39 0.43
N ILE A 48 -3.31 3.20 0.96
CA ILE A 48 -2.10 2.69 1.63
C ILE A 48 -2.49 1.81 2.82
N GLU A 49 -3.39 2.27 3.70
CA GLU A 49 -3.77 1.51 4.88
C GLU A 49 -4.60 0.26 4.55
N LYS A 50 -5.63 0.37 3.70
CA LYS A 50 -6.59 -0.73 3.48
C LYS A 50 -6.26 -1.69 2.34
N HIS A 51 -5.39 -1.29 1.41
CA HIS A 51 -4.95 -2.18 0.33
C HIS A 51 -3.52 -2.64 0.55
N PHE A 52 -2.59 -1.74 0.81
CA PHE A 52 -1.18 -2.13 0.86
C PHE A 52 -0.83 -2.77 2.20
N ILE A 53 -1.09 -2.06 3.29
CA ILE A 53 -0.79 -2.55 4.64
C ILE A 53 -1.61 -3.80 4.95
N ASP A 54 -2.92 -3.82 4.70
CA ASP A 54 -3.75 -5.02 4.91
C ASP A 54 -3.19 -6.25 4.15
N SER A 55 -2.81 -6.09 2.87
CA SER A 55 -2.24 -7.21 2.08
C SER A 55 -0.89 -7.69 2.61
N ILE A 56 -0.04 -6.78 3.12
CA ILE A 56 1.29 -7.12 3.63
C ILE A 56 1.21 -7.71 5.05
N ILE A 57 0.38 -7.15 5.91
CA ILE A 57 0.14 -7.66 7.26
C ILE A 57 -0.43 -9.06 7.17
N LEU A 58 -1.35 -9.32 6.24
CA LEU A 58 -1.87 -10.67 6.03
C LEU A 58 -0.74 -11.67 5.72
N ASN A 59 0.26 -11.27 4.91
CA ASN A 59 1.43 -12.10 4.63
C ASN A 59 2.39 -12.26 5.83
N ASN A 60 2.48 -11.26 6.72
CA ASN A 60 3.28 -11.37 7.94
C ASN A 60 2.61 -12.20 9.04
N PHE A 61 1.27 -12.17 9.13
CA PHE A 61 0.49 -12.96 10.09
C PHE A 61 0.26 -14.39 9.63
N ILE A 62 -0.01 -14.57 8.35
CA ILE A 62 -0.08 -15.90 7.73
C ILE A 62 1.34 -16.24 7.29
N LYS A 63 2.17 -16.67 8.24
CA LYS A 63 3.38 -17.41 7.93
C LYS A 63 2.92 -18.67 7.19
N LEU A 64 2.88 -18.64 5.85
CA LEU A 64 2.63 -19.83 5.05
C LEU A 64 3.82 -20.76 5.33
N SER A 65 3.57 -21.70 6.23
CA SER A 65 4.47 -22.77 6.64
C SER A 65 4.76 -23.72 5.49
#